data_AF-A0A815YQD2-F1
#
_entry.id   AF-A0A815YQD2-F1
#
_cell.length_a   1.000
_cell.length_b   1.000
_cell.length_c   1.000
_cell.angle_alpha   90.00
_cell.angle_beta   90.00
_cell.angle_gamma   90.00
#
_symmetry.space_group_name_H-M   'P 1'
#
loop_
_entity.id
_entity.type
_entity.pdbx_description
1 polymer ?
#
loop_
_entity_poly.entity_id
_entity_poly.type
_entity_poly.pdbx_seq_one_letter_code
_entity_poly.pdbx_strand_id
1 'polypeptide(L)'
;LAEFCQNQRNFAKAFVTPPQQSVRDPSPPVKKLFGFQRVCLETRQTTEIYFPFGIQSLLTIALGGSKWLEPWLHKVMVGKQHMHTIH
;
A
#
# COMPACT_ATOMS: atom_id res chain seq x y z
N LEU A 1 -1.70 18.42 23.21
CA LEU A 1 -1.22 18.06 21.85
C LEU A 1 -1.22 16.55 21.62
N ALA A 2 -0.59 15.74 22.49
CA ALA A 2 -0.58 14.27 22.34
C ALA A 2 -1.98 13.60 22.37
N GLU A 3 -2.91 14.07 23.21
CA GLU A 3 -4.28 13.54 23.28
C GLU A 3 -5.14 13.91 22.06
N PHE A 4 -4.88 15.06 21.41
CA PHE A 4 -5.62 15.48 20.22
C PHE A 4 -5.31 14.58 19.01
N CYS A 5 -4.05 14.15 18.91
CA CYS A 5 -3.60 13.16 17.93
C CYS A 5 -4.24 11.78 18.10
N GLN A 6 -4.56 11.37 19.34
CA GLN A 6 -5.12 10.04 19.61
C GLN A 6 -6.54 9.86 19.05
N ASN A 7 -7.31 10.96 18.92
CA ASN A 7 -8.68 10.94 18.40
C ASN A 7 -8.78 11.20 16.88
N GLN A 8 -7.68 11.56 16.20
CA GLN A 8 -7.69 11.77 14.75
C GLN A 8 -7.33 10.48 13.99
N ARG A 9 -8.28 9.96 13.20
CA ARG A 9 -8.07 8.81 12.29
C ARG A 9 -7.48 9.22 10.94
N ASN A 10 -6.50 10.11 10.94
CA ASN A 10 -5.82 10.53 9.72
C ASN A 10 -4.60 9.63 9.49
N PHE A 11 -4.66 8.82 8.44
CA PHE A 11 -3.56 7.96 8.03
C PHE A 11 -3.47 7.85 6.52
N ALA A 12 -2.25 7.66 6.04
CA ALA A 12 -1.95 7.37 4.66
C ALA A 12 -1.34 5.97 4.56
N LYS A 13 -1.81 5.21 3.57
CA LYS A 13 -1.32 3.89 3.23
C LYS A 13 -0.88 3.89 1.77
N ALA A 14 0.24 3.24 1.50
CA ALA A 14 0.75 3.02 0.16
C ALA A 14 0.86 1.52 -0.11
N PHE A 15 0.27 1.11 -1.23
CA PHE A 15 0.18 -0.27 -1.67
C PHE A 15 0.79 -0.42 -3.05
N VAL A 16 1.34 -1.60 -3.31
CA VAL A 16 1.69 -2.05 -4.65
C VAL A 16 0.87 -3.28 -4.99
N THR A 17 0.33 -3.29 -6.20
CA THR A 17 -0.33 -4.45 -6.78
C THR A 17 0.63 -5.07 -7.78
N PRO A 18 1.03 -6.33 -7.61
CA PRO A 18 1.84 -7.05 -8.58
C PRO A 18 1.05 -7.27 -9.88
N PRO A 19 1.72 -7.58 -10.98
CA PRO A 19 1.06 -8.00 -12.22
C PRO A 19 0.17 -9.21 -11.97
N GLN A 20 -0.99 -9.26 -12.64
CA GLN A 20 -1.84 -10.46 -12.63
C GLN A 20 -1.07 -11.60 -13.31
N GLN A 21 -0.77 -12.66 -12.56
CA GLN A 21 0.01 -13.81 -13.05
C GLN A 21 -0.76 -14.66 -14.08
N SER A 22 -2.07 -14.44 -14.26
CA SER A 22 -2.89 -15.19 -15.22
C SER A 22 -4.14 -14.41 -15.63
N VAL A 23 -4.42 -14.36 -16.94
CA VAL A 23 -5.68 -13.85 -17.51
C VAL A 23 -6.88 -14.74 -17.14
N ARG A 24 -6.62 -15.99 -16.71
CA ARG A 24 -7.62 -17.01 -16.37
C ARG A 24 -7.78 -17.26 -14.87
N ASP A 25 -6.97 -16.62 -14.03
CA ASP A 25 -7.08 -16.75 -12.58
C ASP A 25 -8.04 -15.65 -12.07
N PRO A 26 -9.23 -16.01 -11.56
CA PRO A 26 -10.21 -15.05 -11.08
C PRO A 26 -9.82 -14.44 -9.73
N SER A 27 -8.70 -14.86 -9.12
CA SER A 27 -8.29 -14.32 -7.84
C SER A 27 -7.95 -12.81 -7.95
N PRO A 28 -8.51 -11.97 -7.07
CA PRO A 28 -8.20 -10.55 -7.07
C PRO A 28 -6.69 -10.37 -6.79
N PRO A 29 -6.00 -9.47 -7.51
CA PRO A 29 -4.57 -9.30 -7.31
C PRO A 29 -4.30 -8.82 -5.87
N VAL A 30 -3.40 -9.52 -5.18
CA VAL A 30 -3.09 -9.26 -3.78
C VAL A 30 -2.37 -7.92 -3.65
N LYS A 31 -3.01 -6.94 -2.99
CA LYS A 31 -2.39 -5.63 -2.70
C LYS A 31 -1.41 -5.79 -1.55
N LYS A 32 -0.14 -5.46 -1.77
CA LYS A 32 0.91 -5.48 -0.76
C LYS A 32 1.10 -4.09 -0.18
N LEU A 33 0.91 -3.93 1.13
CA LEU A 33 1.23 -2.69 1.84
C LEU A 33 2.74 -2.52 1.91
N PHE A 34 3.26 -1.37 1.47
CA PHE A 34 4.69 -1.03 1.59
C PHE A 34 4.94 0.26 2.36
N GLY A 35 3.91 1.08 2.59
CA GLY A 35 4.03 2.33 3.34
C GLY A 35 2.81 2.58 4.22
N PHE A 36 3.04 3.03 5.45
CA PHE A 36 1.97 3.44 6.37
C PHE A 36 2.46 4.57 7.26
N GLN A 37 1.68 5.65 7.34
CA GLN A 37 1.94 6.76 8.24
C GLN A 37 0.66 7.30 8.84
N ARG A 38 0.65 7.48 10.16
CA ARG A 38 -0.38 8.28 10.86
C ARG A 38 0.07 9.74 10.85
N VAL A 39 -0.87 10.63 10.59
CA VAL A 39 -0.60 12.06 10.51
C VAL A 39 -1.62 12.80 11.34
N CYS A 40 -1.17 13.68 12.21
CA CYS A 40 -2.05 14.62 12.90
C CYS A 40 -2.09 15.91 12.12
N LEU A 41 -3.28 16.36 11.72
CA LEU A 41 -3.47 17.61 11.01
C LEU A 41 -4.45 18.47 11.78
N GLU A 42 -4.11 19.74 11.93
CA GLU A 42 -5.06 20.75 12.35
C GLU A 42 -6.04 21.08 11.20
N THR A 43 -7.14 21.74 11.55
CA THR A 43 -8.14 22.16 10.57
C THR A 43 -7.49 23.07 9.52
N ARG A 44 -7.60 22.69 8.24
CA ARG A 44 -6.97 23.36 7.07
C ARG A 44 -5.45 23.24 6.97
N GLN A 45 -4.82 22.40 7.78
CA GLN A 45 -3.41 22.07 7.61
C GLN A 45 -3.23 21.06 6.47
N THR A 46 -2.22 21.28 5.64
CA THR A 46 -1.76 20.34 4.61
C THR A 46 -0.36 19.86 4.98
N THR A 47 -0.07 18.60 4.70
CA THR A 47 1.28 18.05 4.83
C THR A 47 1.59 17.11 3.68
N GLU A 48 2.87 16.92 3.43
CA GLU A 48 3.38 15.94 2.48
C GLU A 48 3.87 14.70 3.21
N ILE A 49 3.68 13.55 2.58
CA ILE A 49 4.08 12.25 3.11
C ILE A 49 4.93 11.56 2.07
N TYR A 50 6.08 11.06 2.49
CA TYR A 50 7.04 10.38 1.62
C TYR A 50 7.09 8.90 1.98
N PHE A 51 6.80 8.04 1.00
CA PHE A 51 6.94 6.59 1.15
C PHE A 51 8.13 6.11 0.31
N PRO A 52 9.22 5.62 0.92
CA PRO A 52 10.35 5.11 0.16
C PRO A 52 9.90 3.87 -0.64
N PHE A 53 10.04 3.95 -1.95
CA PHE A 53 9.68 2.87 -2.86
C PHE A 53 10.94 2.28 -3.48
N GLY A 54 11.25 1.05 -3.11
CA GLY A 54 12.42 0.32 -3.62
C GLY A 54 12.06 -1.09 -4.07
N ILE A 55 13.05 -1.81 -4.60
CA ILE A 55 12.86 -3.16 -5.16
C ILE A 55 12.21 -4.12 -4.14
N GLN A 56 12.51 -3.99 -2.85
CA GLN A 56 11.92 -4.80 -1.79
C GLN A 56 10.38 -4.70 -1.72
N SER A 57 9.81 -3.55 -2.10
CA SER A 57 8.37 -3.35 -2.18
C SER A 57 7.76 -4.21 -3.29
N LEU A 58 8.50 -4.43 -4.39
CA LEU A 58 8.06 -5.20 -5.55
C LEU A 58 8.23 -6.72 -5.42
N LEU A 59 9.04 -7.20 -4.46
CA LEU A 59 9.31 -8.63 -4.35
C LEU A 59 8.08 -9.43 -3.89
N THR A 60 7.78 -10.50 -4.62
CA THR A 60 6.82 -11.54 -4.27
C THR A 60 7.54 -12.67 -3.54
N ILE A 61 6.95 -13.17 -2.46
CA ILE A 61 7.48 -14.31 -1.70
C ILE A 61 6.74 -15.57 -2.19
N ALA A 62 7.48 -16.50 -2.78
CA ALA A 62 6.95 -17.79 -3.18
C ALA A 62 6.68 -18.69 -1.96
N LEU A 63 5.89 -19.76 -2.12
CA LEU A 63 5.57 -20.71 -1.05
C LEU A 63 6.81 -21.32 -0.38
N GLY A 64 7.92 -21.44 -1.11
CA GLY A 64 9.21 -21.91 -0.58
C GLY A 64 10.09 -20.82 0.07
N GLY A 65 9.58 -19.60 0.26
CA GLY A 65 10.32 -18.48 0.86
C GLY A 65 11.29 -17.74 -0.08
N SER A 66 11.45 -18.21 -1.31
CA SER A 66 12.23 -17.50 -2.34
C SER A 66 11.54 -16.19 -2.73
N LYS A 67 12.35 -15.17 -3.06
CA LYS A 67 11.88 -13.82 -3.40
C LYS A 67 12.09 -13.57 -4.89
N TRP A 68 11.03 -13.17 -5.57
CA TRP A 68 11.00 -12.99 -7.02
C TRP A 68 10.54 -11.58 -7.36
N LEU A 69 11.10 -11.03 -8.43
CA LEU A 69 10.60 -9.81 -9.03
C LEU A 69 9.87 -10.22 -10.31
N GLU A 70 8.56 -9.96 -10.36
CA GLU A 70 7.76 -10.26 -11.54
C GLU A 70 7.97 -9.16 -12.59
N PRO A 71 8.46 -9.47 -13.80
CA PRO A 71 8.83 -8.44 -14.77
C PRO A 71 7.60 -7.94 -15.55
N TRP A 72 6.74 -7.10 -14.96
CA TRP A 72 5.60 -6.49 -15.66
C TRP A 72 5.08 -5.21 -14.95
N LEU A 73 3.97 -4.66 -15.44
CA LEU A 73 3.32 -3.48 -14.89
C LEU A 73 2.86 -3.72 -13.45
N HIS A 74 3.39 -2.90 -12.54
CA HIS A 74 2.92 -2.80 -11.16
C HIS A 74 2.08 -1.55 -10.98
N LYS A 75 1.05 -1.61 -10.13
CA LYS A 75 0.21 -0.44 -9.79
C LYS A 75 0.52 0.01 -8.38
N VAL A 76 0.97 1.26 -8.23
CA VAL A 76 1.14 1.91 -6.92
C VAL A 76 -0.14 2.68 -6.57
N MET A 77 -0.62 2.52 -5.34
CA MET A 77 -1.87 3.10 -4.88
C MET A 77 -1.65 3.75 -3.50
N VAL A 78 -2.04 5.01 -3.34
CA VAL A 78 -1.92 5.76 -2.07
C VAL A 78 -3.31 6.23 -1.62
N GLY A 79 -3.68 6.03 -0.35
CA GLY A 79 -5.00 6.40 0.14
C GLY A 79 -5.23 6.23 1.65
N LYS A 80 -6.46 6.51 2.10
CA LYS A 80 -6.82 6.61 3.52
C LYS A 80 -7.38 5.34 4.17
N GLN A 81 -8.06 4.40 3.51
CA GLN A 81 -8.48 3.11 4.13
C GLN A 81 -8.84 2.08 3.04
N HIS A 82 -9.05 0.80 3.41
CA HIS A 82 -9.27 -0.39 2.55
C HIS A 82 -9.68 -0.03 1.12
N MET A 83 -8.71 -0.02 0.20
CA MET A 83 -9.02 -0.04 -1.23
C MET A 83 -9.54 -1.44 -1.53
N HIS A 84 -10.82 -1.69 -1.22
CA HIS A 84 -11.47 -2.95 -1.50
C HIS A 84 -11.34 -3.30 -2.99
N THR A 85 -11.05 -4.56 -3.25
CA THR A 85 -11.36 -5.17 -4.54
C THR A 85 -12.82 -5.58 -4.39
N ILE A 86 -13.73 -4.89 -5.09
CA ILE A 86 -15.13 -5.32 -5.17
C ILE A 86 -15.12 -6.66 -5.93
N HIS A 87 -15.74 -7.68 -5.32
CA HIS A 87 -15.94 -9.01 -5.91
C HIS A 87 -17.00 -8.96 -7.01
#